data_AF-A0A2W7R6W7-F1
#
_entry.id   AF-A0A2W7R6W7-F1
#
_cell.length_a   1.000
_cell.length_b   1.000
_cell.length_c   1.000
_cell.angle_alpha   90.00
_cell.angle_beta   90.00
_cell.angle_gamma   90.00
#
_symmetry.space_group_name_H-M   'P 1'
#
loop_
_entity.id
_entity.type
_entity.pdbx_description
1 polymer ?
#
loop_
_entity_poly.entity_id
_entity_poly.type
_entity_poly.pdbx_seq_one_letter_code
_entity_poly.pdbx_strand_id
1 'polypeptide(L)'
;MSFRFYQSLPLLSLILVMAFSQVSFAQIGPNLGQTDHWMKGAKAAIERNDYETANSIFRNLIDSGQPLPEEMPYLFAETLFEVKQYDNSANFLNKYLELTGFTGEHYQGAQELQIRLEVPLEEIIACQLCDRRGYRYKTCFTCDGHREIEQDCDYCKAKGVVGCSRCSGSGMITKMNVFKIVEYYECDRCAGKGRLTCPVCEGSLKQISSCRTCGGSGKLSSEDLCDHVEGEHEHTGELVK
;
A
#
# COMPACT_ATOMS: atom_id res chain seq x y z
N MET A 1 35.51 66.04 -46.64
CA MET A 1 34.05 66.20 -46.47
C MET A 1 33.46 64.87 -46.02
N SER A 2 32.90 64.89 -44.81
CA SER A 2 31.70 64.16 -44.37
C SER A 2 31.70 62.61 -44.30
N PHE A 3 31.86 62.13 -43.08
CA PHE A 3 31.29 60.89 -42.52
C PHE A 3 29.77 60.82 -42.67
N ARG A 4 29.20 59.60 -42.82
CA ARG A 4 27.95 59.17 -42.17
C ARG A 4 27.93 57.66 -41.85
N PHE A 5 27.39 57.40 -40.66
CA PHE A 5 27.22 56.16 -39.90
C PHE A 5 26.20 55.16 -40.48
N TYR A 6 26.31 53.90 -40.06
CA TYR A 6 25.21 53.02 -39.55
C TYR A 6 25.91 51.82 -38.88
N GLN A 7 26.08 51.68 -37.55
CA GLN A 7 25.20 51.85 -36.39
C GLN A 7 24.10 50.78 -36.26
N SER A 8 24.48 49.49 -36.17
CA SER A 8 23.55 48.43 -35.77
C SER A 8 24.24 47.10 -35.39
N LEU A 9 25.30 47.11 -34.57
CA LEU A 9 25.97 45.85 -34.19
C LEU A 9 26.39 45.61 -32.73
N PRO A 10 26.17 46.47 -31.71
CA PRO A 10 26.55 46.10 -30.34
C PRO A 10 25.38 45.53 -29.50
N LEU A 11 24.13 45.58 -29.97
CA LEU A 11 22.97 45.21 -29.13
C LEU A 11 22.62 43.72 -29.17
N LEU A 12 23.03 42.99 -30.22
CA LEU A 12 22.77 41.54 -30.34
C LEU A 12 23.77 40.68 -29.55
N SER A 13 24.96 41.21 -29.26
CA SER A 13 26.00 40.51 -28.50
C SER A 13 25.73 40.46 -26.99
N LEU A 14 24.92 41.36 -26.44
CA LEU A 14 24.65 41.41 -25.00
C LEU A 14 23.56 40.41 -24.57
N ILE A 15 22.63 40.06 -25.48
CA ILE A 15 21.53 39.14 -25.18
C ILE A 15 21.98 37.67 -25.18
N LEU A 16 23.00 37.32 -25.98
CA LEU A 16 23.50 35.95 -26.05
C LEU A 16 24.31 35.54 -24.79
N VAL A 17 24.92 36.50 -24.09
CA VAL A 17 25.70 36.22 -22.86
C VAL A 17 24.78 36.01 -21.64
N MET A 18 23.57 36.60 -21.63
CA MET A 18 22.60 36.39 -20.54
C MET A 18 21.74 35.12 -20.70
N ALA A 19 21.78 34.45 -21.85
CA ALA A 19 21.06 33.18 -22.07
C ALA A 19 21.82 31.94 -21.52
N PHE A 20 23.10 32.06 -21.17
CA PHE A 20 23.93 30.95 -20.67
C PHE A 20 24.14 30.94 -19.14
N SER A 21 23.59 31.89 -18.39
CA SER A 21 23.73 31.96 -16.93
C SER A 21 22.63 31.25 -16.14
N GLN A 22 21.72 30.53 -16.80
CA GLN A 22 20.60 29.83 -16.17
C GLN A 22 20.81 28.30 -16.15
N VAL A 23 22.05 27.83 -16.02
CA VAL A 23 22.25 26.46 -15.52
C VAL A 23 22.11 26.55 -14.00
N SER A 24 20.86 26.48 -13.54
CA SER A 24 20.54 26.23 -12.14
C SER A 24 21.20 24.90 -11.76
N PHE A 25 22.38 24.97 -11.16
CA PHE A 25 22.82 23.92 -10.27
C PHE A 25 21.79 23.87 -9.15
N ALA A 26 20.86 22.92 -9.24
CA ALA A 26 20.21 22.41 -8.04
C ALA A 26 21.34 21.86 -7.16
N GLN A 27 21.91 22.70 -6.31
CA GLN A 27 22.83 22.26 -5.29
C GLN A 27 21.98 21.52 -4.26
N ILE A 28 21.91 20.20 -4.43
CA ILE A 28 21.74 19.27 -3.32
C ILE A 28 22.84 19.66 -2.34
N GLY A 29 22.47 20.41 -1.31
CA GLY A 29 23.40 20.83 -0.26
C GLY A 29 24.12 19.61 0.30
N PRO A 30 25.38 19.74 0.74
CA PRO A 30 26.13 18.59 1.20
C PRO A 30 25.45 18.05 2.47
N ASN A 31 24.89 16.84 2.39
CA ASN A 31 24.37 16.08 3.54
C ASN A 31 25.57 15.63 4.38
N LEU A 32 26.13 16.57 5.14
CA LEU A 32 27.32 16.36 5.96
C LEU A 32 26.92 15.65 7.26
N GLY A 33 26.96 14.31 7.22
CA GLY A 33 27.03 13.46 8.42
C GLY A 33 25.72 13.22 9.16
N GLN A 34 24.56 13.60 8.61
CA GLN A 34 23.29 13.29 9.27
C GLN A 34 23.07 11.78 9.35
N THR A 35 23.26 11.06 8.24
CA THR A 35 23.26 9.59 8.19
C THR A 35 24.24 8.99 9.20
N ASP A 36 25.47 9.51 9.27
CA ASP A 36 26.50 9.02 10.19
C ASP A 36 26.09 9.21 11.65
N HIS A 37 25.43 10.33 11.98
CA HIS A 37 24.92 10.59 13.31
C HIS A 37 23.81 9.60 13.70
N TRP A 38 22.85 9.35 12.80
CA TRP A 38 21.80 8.33 13.01
C TRP A 38 22.41 6.95 13.21
N MET A 39 23.36 6.55 12.35
CA MET A 39 24.05 5.26 12.47
C MET A 39 24.80 5.12 13.79
N LYS A 40 25.54 6.16 14.21
CA LYS A 40 26.24 6.15 15.50
C LYS A 40 25.26 6.03 16.67
N GLY A 41 24.12 6.72 16.59
CA GLY A 41 23.05 6.62 17.58
C GLY A 41 22.47 5.20 17.66
N ALA A 42 22.18 4.58 16.51
CA ALA A 42 21.66 3.23 16.43
C ALA A 42 22.65 2.19 16.99
N LYS A 43 23.92 2.26 16.57
CA LYS A 43 25.00 1.39 17.07
C LYS A 43 25.15 1.52 18.58
N ALA A 44 25.16 2.74 19.11
CA ALA A 44 25.25 2.96 20.55
C ALA A 44 24.02 2.42 21.31
N ALA A 45 22.83 2.43 20.71
CA ALA A 45 21.63 1.83 21.29
C ALA A 45 21.73 0.29 21.29
N ILE A 46 22.17 -0.31 20.19
CA ILE A 46 22.46 -1.76 20.09
C ILE A 46 23.51 -2.19 21.14
N GLU A 47 24.60 -1.45 21.29
CA GLU A 47 25.65 -1.73 22.30
C GLU A 47 25.10 -1.75 23.74
N ARG A 48 24.00 -1.05 23.99
CA ARG A 48 23.30 -1.03 25.30
C ARG A 48 22.15 -2.04 25.38
N ASN A 49 21.94 -2.88 24.36
CA ASN A 49 20.78 -3.76 24.19
C ASN A 49 19.43 -3.02 24.18
N ASP A 50 19.43 -1.73 23.81
CA ASP A 50 18.22 -0.91 23.68
C ASP A 50 17.69 -0.97 22.25
N TYR A 51 17.15 -2.14 21.89
CA TYR A 51 16.72 -2.44 20.52
C TYR A 51 15.48 -1.64 20.08
N GLU A 52 14.63 -1.20 21.00
CA GLU A 52 13.49 -0.34 20.66
C GLU A 52 13.93 1.06 20.24
N THR A 53 14.90 1.63 20.97
CA THR A 53 15.51 2.91 20.56
C THR A 53 16.24 2.75 19.23
N ALA A 54 17.01 1.68 19.04
CA ALA A 54 17.68 1.40 17.77
C ALA A 54 16.67 1.28 16.61
N ASN A 55 15.57 0.55 16.81
CA ASN A 55 14.48 0.37 15.85
C ASN A 55 13.87 1.71 15.44
N SER A 56 13.57 2.58 16.41
CA SER A 56 13.08 3.94 16.14
C SER A 56 14.08 4.78 15.33
N ILE A 57 15.36 4.74 15.70
CA ILE A 57 16.43 5.47 14.99
C ILE A 57 16.54 4.99 13.53
N PHE A 58 16.54 3.67 13.28
CA PHE A 58 16.60 3.15 11.91
C PHE A 58 15.37 3.51 11.07
N ARG A 59 14.17 3.48 11.65
CA ARG A 59 12.95 3.91 10.96
C ARG A 59 13.01 5.38 10.56
N ASN A 60 13.41 6.25 11.49
CA ASN A 60 13.61 7.66 11.20
C ASN A 60 14.67 7.89 10.12
N LEU A 61 15.75 7.09 10.10
CA LEU A 61 16.75 7.16 9.04
C LEU A 61 16.17 6.76 7.68
N ILE A 62 15.36 5.70 7.59
CA ILE A 62 14.68 5.30 6.35
C ILE A 62 13.72 6.40 5.89
N ASP A 63 12.89 6.92 6.80
CA ASP A 63 11.89 7.94 6.51
C ASP A 63 12.52 9.28 6.09
N SER A 64 13.78 9.53 6.50
CA SER A 64 14.53 10.72 6.07
C SER A 64 14.85 10.75 4.57
N GLY A 65 14.75 9.60 3.88
CA GLY A 65 15.06 9.47 2.45
C GLY A 65 16.53 9.68 2.09
N GLN A 66 17.43 9.74 3.09
CA GLN A 66 18.86 9.93 2.87
C GLN A 66 19.53 8.64 2.36
N PRO A 67 20.69 8.75 1.69
CA PRO A 67 21.47 7.58 1.30
C PRO A 67 21.78 6.70 2.52
N LEU A 68 21.48 5.41 2.40
CA LEU A 68 21.65 4.42 3.46
C LEU A 68 23.01 3.72 3.34
N PRO A 69 23.77 3.57 4.44
CA PRO A 69 25.03 2.82 4.42
C PRO A 69 24.81 1.34 4.15
N GLU A 70 25.79 0.68 3.55
CA GLU A 70 25.70 -0.75 3.16
C GLU A 70 25.56 -1.70 4.36
N GLU A 71 26.09 -1.33 5.53
CA GLU A 71 25.97 -2.10 6.78
C GLU A 71 24.59 -1.96 7.45
N MET A 72 23.84 -0.90 7.13
CA MET A 72 22.60 -0.55 7.82
C MET A 72 21.53 -1.66 7.73
N PRO A 73 21.25 -2.29 6.57
CA PRO A 73 20.26 -3.34 6.48
C PRO A 73 20.55 -4.54 7.40
N TYR A 74 21.82 -4.90 7.59
CA TYR A 74 22.20 -5.98 8.51
C TYR A 74 21.91 -5.60 9.97
N LEU A 75 22.39 -4.43 10.41
CA LEU A 75 22.20 -3.98 11.79
C LEU A 75 20.71 -3.78 12.12
N PHE A 76 19.94 -3.29 11.15
CA PHE A 76 18.51 -3.15 11.33
C PHE A 76 17.81 -4.52 11.37
N ALA A 77 18.24 -5.49 10.57
CA ALA A 77 17.72 -6.85 10.63
C ALA A 77 17.96 -7.50 12.01
N GLU A 78 19.16 -7.38 12.58
CA GLU A 78 19.42 -7.86 13.95
C GLU A 78 18.54 -7.15 14.98
N THR A 79 18.41 -5.83 14.86
CA THR A 79 17.53 -5.06 15.75
C THR A 79 16.08 -5.53 15.67
N LEU A 80 15.57 -5.75 14.45
CA LEU A 80 14.21 -6.24 14.21
C LEU A 80 13.99 -7.65 14.75
N PHE A 81 15.03 -8.50 14.74
CA PHE A 81 14.97 -9.82 15.34
C PHE A 81 14.76 -9.72 16.87
N GLU A 82 15.53 -8.86 17.53
CA GLU A 82 15.45 -8.66 18.98
C GLU A 82 14.12 -8.06 19.42
N VAL A 83 13.50 -7.21 18.59
CA VAL A 83 12.13 -6.69 18.82
C VAL A 83 11.03 -7.60 18.23
N LYS A 84 11.35 -8.85 17.89
CA LYS A 84 10.43 -9.90 17.41
C LYS A 84 9.68 -9.58 16.11
N GLN A 85 10.18 -8.63 15.32
CA GLN A 85 9.65 -8.30 14.00
C GLN A 85 10.32 -9.17 12.92
N TYR A 86 10.14 -10.49 13.03
CA TYR A 86 10.92 -11.48 12.28
C TYR A 86 10.77 -11.40 10.76
N ASP A 87 9.56 -11.15 10.24
CA ASP A 87 9.35 -10.97 8.80
C ASP A 87 10.11 -9.75 8.26
N ASN A 88 10.02 -8.61 8.98
CA ASN A 88 10.79 -7.41 8.61
C ASN A 88 12.30 -7.68 8.70
N SER A 89 12.75 -8.38 9.76
CA SER A 89 14.16 -8.78 9.92
C SER A 89 14.65 -9.59 8.73
N ALA A 90 13.91 -10.61 8.32
CA ALA A 90 14.24 -11.44 7.16
C ALA A 90 14.31 -10.61 5.85
N ASN A 91 13.38 -9.68 5.65
CA ASN A 91 13.37 -8.81 4.48
C ASN A 91 14.62 -7.91 4.40
N PHE A 92 15.02 -7.30 5.51
CA PHE A 92 16.25 -6.47 5.56
C PHE A 92 17.52 -7.29 5.46
N LEU A 93 17.56 -8.49 6.06
CA LEU A 93 18.68 -9.42 5.94
C LEU A 93 18.88 -9.87 4.50
N ASN A 94 17.80 -10.25 3.81
CA ASN A 94 17.85 -10.60 2.39
C ASN A 94 18.35 -9.42 1.56
N LYS A 95 17.96 -8.19 1.90
CA LYS A 95 18.45 -6.99 1.21
C LYS A 95 19.94 -6.78 1.41
N TYR A 96 20.45 -7.00 2.63
CA TYR A 96 21.88 -6.93 2.92
C TYR A 96 22.68 -7.91 2.05
N LEU A 97 22.24 -9.17 2.00
CA LEU A 97 22.89 -10.23 1.24
C LEU A 97 22.82 -9.97 -0.28
N GLU A 98 21.72 -9.40 -0.78
CA GLU A 98 21.59 -9.00 -2.19
C GLU A 98 22.60 -7.90 -2.57
N LEU A 99 22.79 -6.91 -1.70
CA LEU A 99 23.68 -5.77 -1.97
C LEU A 99 25.15 -6.14 -1.87
N THR A 100 25.51 -6.98 -0.90
CA THR A 100 26.92 -7.21 -0.52
C THR A 100 27.47 -8.58 -0.94
N GLY A 101 26.57 -9.53 -1.24
CA GLY A 101 26.95 -10.91 -1.54
C GLY A 101 27.80 -11.53 -0.43
N PHE A 102 28.85 -12.27 -0.83
CA PHE A 102 29.81 -12.89 0.09
C PHE A 102 30.91 -11.93 0.57
N THR A 103 30.92 -10.68 0.09
CA THR A 103 31.96 -9.69 0.39
C THR A 103 31.58 -8.73 1.52
N GLY A 104 30.35 -8.83 2.03
CA GLY A 104 29.87 -7.99 3.13
C GLY A 104 30.63 -8.22 4.43
N GLU A 105 30.93 -7.14 5.15
CA GLU A 105 31.63 -7.18 6.45
C GLU A 105 30.93 -8.08 7.48
N HIS A 106 29.59 -8.13 7.43
CA HIS A 106 28.74 -8.92 8.32
C HIS A 106 28.22 -10.21 7.68
N TYR A 107 28.86 -10.73 6.63
CA TYR A 107 28.38 -11.94 5.93
C TYR A 107 28.19 -13.13 6.87
N GLN A 108 29.14 -13.38 7.79
CA GLN A 108 29.01 -14.49 8.74
C GLN A 108 27.82 -14.30 9.69
N GLY A 109 27.69 -13.12 10.30
CA GLY A 109 26.56 -12.80 11.16
C GLY A 109 25.22 -12.85 10.42
N ALA A 110 25.21 -12.49 9.14
CA ALA A 110 24.03 -12.59 8.29
C ALA A 110 23.57 -14.04 8.08
N GLN A 111 24.51 -14.97 7.88
CA GLN A 111 24.20 -16.40 7.80
C GLN A 111 23.67 -16.94 9.13
N GLU A 112 24.27 -16.55 10.25
CA GLU A 112 23.81 -16.94 11.58
C GLU A 112 22.40 -16.41 11.89
N LEU A 113 22.11 -15.15 11.52
CA LEU A 113 20.78 -14.57 11.66
C LEU A 113 19.74 -15.28 10.78
N GLN A 114 20.12 -15.68 9.56
CA GLN A 114 19.24 -16.42 8.65
C GLN A 114 18.75 -17.73 9.30
N ILE A 115 19.67 -18.46 9.94
CA ILE A 115 19.35 -19.71 10.67
C ILE A 115 18.45 -19.41 11.88
N ARG A 116 18.77 -18.37 12.66
CA ARG A 116 17.95 -17.97 13.83
C ARG A 116 16.52 -17.59 13.45
N LEU A 117 16.31 -17.08 12.25
CA LEU A 117 15.00 -16.66 11.74
C LEU A 117 14.11 -17.84 11.30
N GLU A 118 14.66 -19.02 11.01
CA GLU A 118 13.89 -20.16 10.49
C GLU A 118 12.73 -20.53 11.41
N VAL A 119 13.03 -20.79 12.69
CA VAL A 119 12.04 -21.21 13.69
C VAL A 119 10.92 -20.17 13.89
N PRO A 120 11.20 -18.88 14.22
CA PRO A 120 10.12 -17.92 14.44
C PRO A 120 9.30 -17.62 13.16
N LEU A 121 9.89 -17.72 11.97
CA LEU A 121 9.14 -17.58 10.72
C LEU A 121 8.21 -18.78 10.48
N GLU A 122 8.64 -20.00 10.80
CA GLU A 122 7.78 -21.18 10.77
C GLU A 122 6.62 -21.08 11.77
N GLU A 123 6.89 -20.54 12.98
CA GLU A 123 5.85 -20.27 13.99
C GLU A 123 4.80 -19.28 13.47
N ILE A 124 5.23 -18.20 12.80
CA ILE A 124 4.33 -17.24 12.15
C ILE A 124 3.47 -17.92 11.08
N ILE A 125 4.07 -18.76 10.23
CA ILE A 125 3.35 -19.46 9.14
C ILE A 125 2.33 -20.45 9.71
N ALA A 126 2.68 -21.15 10.78
CA ALA A 126 1.80 -22.12 11.44
C ALA A 126 0.66 -21.46 12.22
N CYS A 127 0.86 -20.23 12.69
CA CYS A 127 -0.08 -19.55 13.57
C CYS A 127 -1.33 -19.04 12.82
N GLN A 128 -2.51 -19.42 13.32
CA GLN A 128 -3.81 -18.99 12.77
C GLN A 128 -4.31 -17.65 13.36
N LEU A 129 -3.53 -17.06 14.27
CA LEU A 129 -3.83 -15.84 14.99
C LEU A 129 -3.08 -14.62 14.43
N CYS A 130 -2.04 -14.82 13.63
CA CYS A 130 -1.29 -13.74 13.03
C CYS A 130 -1.41 -13.71 11.51
N ASP A 131 -1.15 -12.54 10.95
CA ASP A 131 -0.88 -12.41 9.53
C ASP A 131 0.50 -12.98 9.17
N ARG A 132 0.78 -13.01 7.87
CA ARG A 132 2.05 -13.55 7.34
C ARG A 132 3.29 -12.80 7.83
N ARG A 133 3.12 -11.62 8.40
CA ARG A 133 4.19 -10.76 8.89
C ARG A 133 4.42 -10.91 10.40
N GLY A 134 3.59 -11.70 11.09
CA GLY A 134 3.66 -11.93 12.53
C GLY A 134 2.82 -10.97 13.37
N TYR A 135 1.95 -10.15 12.76
CA TYR A 135 1.05 -9.27 13.52
C TYR A 135 -0.28 -9.94 13.81
N ARG A 136 -0.87 -9.66 14.97
CA ARG A 136 -2.10 -10.31 15.43
C ARG A 136 -3.30 -9.88 14.59
N TYR A 137 -4.20 -10.81 14.31
CA TYR A 137 -5.50 -10.49 13.75
C TYR A 137 -6.43 -9.92 14.83
N LYS A 138 -7.16 -8.87 14.45
CA LYS A 138 -8.32 -8.36 15.19
C LYS A 138 -9.61 -8.75 14.48
N THR A 139 -10.68 -8.91 15.26
CA THR A 139 -12.01 -9.13 14.71
C THR A 139 -12.40 -7.93 13.85
N CYS A 140 -12.97 -8.19 12.66
CA CYS A 140 -13.42 -7.11 11.79
C CYS A 140 -14.58 -6.36 12.44
N PHE A 141 -14.39 -5.08 12.78
CA PHE A 141 -15.40 -4.21 13.41
C PHE A 141 -16.64 -3.95 12.53
N THR A 142 -16.57 -4.21 11.22
CA THR A 142 -17.69 -3.97 10.31
C THR A 142 -18.69 -5.12 10.28
N CYS A 143 -18.21 -6.35 10.46
CA CYS A 143 -19.04 -7.54 10.41
C CYS A 143 -18.97 -8.35 11.70
N ASP A 144 -18.31 -7.87 12.75
CA ASP A 144 -18.10 -8.54 14.03
C ASP A 144 -17.63 -10.01 13.89
N GLY A 145 -16.79 -10.28 12.88
CA GLY A 145 -16.32 -11.64 12.58
C GLY A 145 -17.29 -12.54 11.81
N HIS A 146 -18.52 -12.09 11.50
CA HIS A 146 -19.51 -12.82 10.73
C HIS A 146 -19.16 -13.04 9.25
N ARG A 147 -18.12 -12.36 8.74
CA ARG A 147 -17.59 -12.45 7.35
C ARG A 147 -18.52 -11.93 6.27
N GLU A 148 -19.82 -11.93 6.53
CA GLU A 148 -20.86 -11.47 5.64
C GLU A 148 -21.65 -10.34 6.28
N ILE A 149 -22.15 -9.43 5.45
CA ILE A 149 -23.02 -8.32 5.85
C ILE A 149 -24.18 -8.21 4.88
N GLU A 150 -25.35 -7.89 5.41
CA GLU A 150 -26.47 -7.49 4.59
C GLU A 150 -26.21 -6.08 4.05
N GLN A 151 -26.15 -5.95 2.73
CA GLN A 151 -25.94 -4.66 2.09
C GLN A 151 -26.90 -4.44 0.94
N ASP A 152 -26.98 -3.21 0.49
CA ASP A 152 -27.75 -2.86 -0.70
C ASP A 152 -27.31 -3.69 -1.88
N CYS A 153 -28.28 -4.20 -2.64
CA CYS A 153 -28.00 -5.00 -3.81
C CYS A 153 -27.19 -4.18 -4.82
N ASP A 154 -25.94 -4.58 -5.07
CA ASP A 154 -25.03 -3.87 -5.95
C ASP A 154 -25.50 -3.84 -7.39
N TYR A 155 -26.24 -4.88 -7.80
CA TYR A 155 -26.72 -5.02 -9.16
C TYR A 155 -27.84 -4.03 -9.50
N CYS A 156 -28.83 -3.88 -8.60
CA CYS A 156 -29.93 -2.93 -8.80
C CYS A 156 -29.76 -1.60 -8.06
N LYS A 157 -28.70 -1.43 -7.28
CA LYS A 157 -28.44 -0.27 -6.41
C LYS A 157 -29.63 0.05 -5.50
N ALA A 158 -30.12 -0.98 -4.80
CA ALA A 158 -31.29 -0.93 -3.91
C ALA A 158 -32.62 -0.51 -4.58
N LYS A 159 -32.75 -0.63 -5.91
CA LYS A 159 -33.99 -0.30 -6.63
C LYS A 159 -34.94 -1.50 -6.80
N GLY A 160 -34.46 -2.73 -6.59
CA GLY A 160 -35.23 -3.96 -6.76
C GLY A 160 -35.60 -4.32 -8.19
N VAL A 161 -35.33 -3.43 -9.14
CA VAL A 161 -35.62 -3.59 -10.56
C VAL A 161 -34.43 -3.17 -11.41
N VAL A 162 -34.29 -3.80 -12.56
CA VAL A 162 -33.28 -3.49 -13.58
C VAL A 162 -33.91 -3.28 -14.94
N GLY A 163 -33.27 -2.50 -15.81
CA GLY A 163 -33.74 -2.30 -17.18
C GLY A 163 -33.72 -3.61 -17.96
N CYS A 164 -34.75 -3.86 -18.77
CA CYS A 164 -34.76 -5.01 -19.65
C CYS A 164 -33.72 -4.82 -20.76
N SER A 165 -32.68 -5.66 -20.79
CA SER A 165 -31.61 -5.57 -21.78
C SER A 165 -32.07 -5.82 -23.22
N ARG A 166 -33.21 -6.48 -23.42
CA ARG A 166 -33.75 -6.77 -24.75
C ARG A 166 -34.33 -5.52 -25.44
N CYS A 167 -34.95 -4.62 -24.67
CA CYS A 167 -35.54 -3.38 -25.18
C CYS A 167 -34.84 -2.12 -24.65
N SER A 168 -33.66 -2.27 -24.03
CA SER A 168 -32.90 -1.19 -23.41
C SER A 168 -33.73 -0.31 -22.45
N GLY A 169 -34.63 -0.92 -21.69
CA GLY A 169 -35.47 -0.19 -20.75
C GLY A 169 -36.77 0.42 -21.31
N SER A 170 -36.96 0.43 -22.64
CA SER A 170 -38.08 1.13 -23.28
C SER A 170 -39.42 0.41 -23.21
N GLY A 171 -39.41 -0.92 -23.02
CA GLY A 171 -40.61 -1.76 -23.12
C GLY A 171 -40.97 -2.15 -24.56
N MET A 172 -40.33 -1.55 -25.56
CA MET A 172 -40.65 -1.74 -26.98
C MET A 172 -39.42 -2.19 -27.79
N ILE A 173 -39.64 -2.97 -28.84
CA ILE A 173 -38.62 -3.41 -29.80
C ILE A 173 -38.96 -2.79 -31.15
N THR A 174 -38.01 -2.06 -31.72
CA THR A 174 -38.14 -1.51 -33.08
C THR A 174 -37.58 -2.51 -34.09
N LYS A 175 -38.38 -2.86 -35.11
CA LYS A 175 -37.93 -3.64 -36.26
C LYS A 175 -38.23 -2.87 -37.54
N MET A 176 -37.30 -2.91 -38.49
CA MET A 176 -37.51 -2.34 -39.82
C MET A 176 -37.98 -3.45 -40.76
N ASN A 177 -39.10 -3.23 -41.43
CA ASN A 177 -39.62 -4.20 -42.40
C ASN A 177 -38.97 -4.04 -43.78
N VAL A 178 -39.34 -4.91 -44.73
CA VAL A 178 -38.81 -4.88 -46.12
C VAL A 178 -39.09 -3.59 -46.88
N PHE A 179 -40.02 -2.76 -46.38
CA PHE A 179 -40.38 -1.44 -46.95
C PHE A 179 -39.68 -0.26 -46.25
N LYS A 180 -38.70 -0.52 -45.37
CA LYS A 180 -38.01 0.50 -44.55
C LYS A 180 -38.93 1.25 -43.59
N ILE A 181 -40.09 0.69 -43.24
CA ILE A 181 -40.98 1.24 -42.23
C ILE A 181 -40.55 0.68 -40.87
N VAL A 182 -40.47 1.54 -39.86
CA VAL A 182 -40.15 1.15 -38.48
C VAL A 182 -41.45 0.75 -37.77
N GLU A 183 -41.49 -0.49 -37.30
CA GLU A 183 -42.60 -1.06 -36.55
C GLU A 183 -42.18 -1.25 -35.08
N TYR A 184 -43.12 -0.98 -34.18
CA TYR A 184 -42.93 -1.09 -32.74
C TYR A 184 -43.67 -2.31 -32.21
N TYR A 185 -42.93 -3.18 -31.53
CA TYR A 185 -43.47 -4.38 -30.91
C TYR A 185 -43.28 -4.30 -29.40
N GLU A 186 -44.24 -4.77 -28.62
CA GLU A 186 -44.03 -4.93 -27.19
C GLU A 186 -42.90 -5.93 -26.94
N CYS A 187 -42.05 -5.63 -25.96
CA CYS A 187 -40.95 -6.52 -25.61
C CYS A 187 -41.46 -7.71 -24.81
N ASP A 188 -41.50 -8.89 -25.44
CA ASP A 188 -41.95 -10.16 -24.83
C ASP A 188 -41.28 -10.43 -23.48
N ARG A 189 -39.98 -10.11 -23.36
CA ARG A 189 -39.18 -10.43 -22.16
C ARG A 189 -39.65 -9.67 -20.92
N CYS A 190 -40.16 -8.44 -21.09
CA CYS A 190 -40.60 -7.60 -19.98
C CYS A 190 -42.09 -7.29 -20.03
N ALA A 191 -42.85 -7.93 -20.93
CA ALA A 191 -44.26 -7.69 -21.18
C ALA A 191 -44.59 -6.19 -21.26
N GLY A 192 -43.84 -5.46 -22.10
CA GLY A 192 -44.06 -4.01 -22.30
C GLY A 192 -43.58 -3.09 -21.17
N LYS A 193 -43.18 -3.60 -20.00
CA LYS A 193 -42.85 -2.76 -18.83
C LYS A 193 -41.49 -2.05 -18.90
N GLY A 194 -40.60 -2.50 -19.78
CA GLY A 194 -39.22 -2.02 -19.90
C GLY A 194 -38.31 -2.37 -18.71
N ARG A 195 -38.85 -2.88 -17.61
CA ARG A 195 -38.11 -3.22 -16.39
C ARG A 195 -38.39 -4.67 -16.00
N LEU A 196 -37.39 -5.29 -15.37
CA LEU A 196 -37.46 -6.63 -14.80
C LEU A 196 -37.14 -6.55 -13.31
N THR A 197 -37.70 -7.44 -12.51
CA THR A 197 -37.25 -7.64 -11.13
C THR A 197 -35.76 -7.98 -11.14
N CYS A 198 -35.03 -7.40 -10.19
CA CYS A 198 -33.60 -7.67 -10.04
C CYS A 198 -33.38 -9.18 -9.87
N PRO A 199 -32.60 -9.84 -10.73
CA PRO A 199 -32.34 -11.27 -10.63
C PRO A 199 -31.43 -11.64 -9.46
N VAL A 200 -30.72 -10.67 -8.87
CA VAL A 200 -29.75 -10.91 -7.78
C VAL A 200 -30.43 -10.86 -6.41
N CYS A 201 -31.31 -9.88 -6.20
CA CYS A 201 -32.01 -9.72 -4.93
C CYS A 201 -33.49 -10.12 -5.00
N GLU A 202 -33.98 -10.53 -6.18
CA GLU A 202 -35.39 -10.90 -6.41
C GLU A 202 -36.40 -9.83 -5.96
N GLY A 203 -35.98 -8.56 -5.94
CA GLY A 203 -36.79 -7.43 -5.47
C GLY A 203 -36.65 -7.10 -3.97
N SER A 204 -35.88 -7.86 -3.18
CA SER A 204 -35.65 -7.61 -1.74
C SER A 204 -34.84 -6.34 -1.44
N LEU A 205 -34.23 -5.72 -2.47
CA LEU A 205 -33.32 -4.56 -2.39
C LEU A 205 -31.98 -4.85 -1.71
N LYS A 206 -31.86 -5.97 -1.00
CA LYS A 206 -30.73 -6.35 -0.16
C LYS A 206 -30.09 -7.63 -0.66
N GLN A 207 -28.79 -7.77 -0.46
CA GLN A 207 -28.05 -8.99 -0.75
C GLN A 207 -27.04 -9.27 0.36
N ILE A 208 -26.83 -10.55 0.66
CA ILE A 208 -25.81 -10.97 1.60
C ILE A 208 -24.46 -10.90 0.88
N SER A 209 -23.72 -9.87 1.26
CA SER A 209 -22.36 -9.50 0.91
C SER A 209 -21.29 -10.31 1.62
N SER A 210 -20.20 -10.74 1.00
CA SER A 210 -18.93 -10.79 1.75
C SER A 210 -18.63 -9.38 2.28
N CYS A 211 -18.19 -9.28 3.53
CA CYS A 211 -17.85 -8.02 4.16
C CYS A 211 -16.71 -7.36 3.38
N ARG A 212 -16.96 -6.15 2.85
CA ARG A 212 -16.00 -5.42 2.02
C ARG A 212 -14.75 -5.01 2.78
N THR A 213 -14.88 -4.73 4.07
CA THR A 213 -13.76 -4.30 4.93
C THR A 213 -12.73 -5.41 5.11
N CYS A 214 -13.16 -6.66 5.29
CA CYS A 214 -12.26 -7.79 5.51
C CYS A 214 -12.17 -8.77 4.33
N GLY A 215 -12.85 -8.48 3.21
CA GLY A 215 -12.90 -9.39 2.06
C GLY A 215 -13.50 -10.76 2.38
N GLY A 216 -14.33 -10.88 3.42
CA GLY A 216 -14.90 -12.14 3.87
C GLY A 216 -14.02 -12.97 4.82
N SER A 217 -12.87 -12.47 5.26
CA SER A 217 -12.04 -13.20 6.24
C SER A 217 -12.60 -13.15 7.67
N GLY A 218 -13.40 -12.12 7.99
CA GLY A 218 -13.85 -11.81 9.35
C GLY A 218 -12.76 -11.22 10.26
N LYS A 219 -11.53 -11.08 9.75
CA LYS A 219 -10.34 -10.67 10.50
C LYS A 219 -9.63 -9.51 9.79
N LEU A 220 -9.00 -8.62 10.55
CA LEU A 220 -8.18 -7.51 10.05
C LEU A 220 -6.79 -7.61 10.69
N SER A 221 -5.73 -7.29 9.94
CA SER A 221 -4.39 -7.15 10.52
C SER A 221 -4.36 -5.98 11.51
N SER A 222 -3.62 -6.16 12.61
CA SER A 222 -3.35 -5.09 13.59
C SER A 222 -1.88 -4.70 13.59
N GLU A 223 -1.54 -3.71 14.42
CA GLU A 223 -0.15 -3.29 14.67
C GLU A 223 0.48 -4.06 15.85
N ASP A 224 -0.32 -4.85 16.57
CA ASP A 224 0.13 -5.59 17.74
C ASP A 224 0.87 -6.85 17.30
N LEU A 225 2.10 -7.05 17.80
CA LEU A 225 2.85 -8.28 17.54
C LEU A 225 2.15 -9.48 18.15
N CYS A 226 2.13 -10.59 17.42
CA CYS A 226 1.52 -11.82 17.90
C CYS A 226 2.44 -12.50 18.92
N ASP A 227 1.86 -12.93 20.04
CA ASP A 227 2.50 -13.77 21.05
C ASP A 227 2.31 -15.27 20.79
N HIS A 228 1.58 -15.63 19.73
CA HIS A 228 1.18 -17.00 19.37
C HIS A 228 0.38 -17.74 20.46
N VAL A 229 -0.18 -17.01 21.44
CA VAL A 229 -0.99 -17.60 22.52
C VAL A 229 -2.48 -17.35 22.25
N GLU A 230 -3.28 -18.40 22.49
CA GLU A 230 -4.73 -18.30 22.51
C GLU A 230 -5.19 -17.57 23.77
N GLY A 231 -5.71 -16.35 23.62
CA GLY A 231 -6.22 -15.54 24.71
C GLY A 231 -6.72 -14.17 24.25
N GLU A 232 -7.81 -13.68 24.83
CA GLU A 232 -8.27 -12.31 24.58
C GLU A 232 -7.24 -11.35 25.18
N HIS A 233 -6.58 -10.57 24.33
CA HIS A 233 -5.88 -9.39 24.82
C HIS A 233 -6.97 -8.34 25.02
N GLU A 234 -7.51 -8.27 26.23
CA GLU A 234 -8.31 -7.13 26.66
C GLU A 234 -7.46 -5.88 26.44
N HIS A 235 -7.88 -5.03 25.51
CA HIS A 235 -7.34 -3.69 25.40
C HIS A 235 -7.59 -2.96 26.72
N THR A 236 -6.60 -2.94 27.61
CA THR A 236 -6.53 -1.97 28.70
C THR A 236 -6.30 -0.60 28.07
N GLY A 237 -7.40 0.01 27.63
CA GLY A 237 -7.45 1.43 27.31
C GLY A 237 -7.15 2.21 28.59
N GLU A 238 -5.89 2.54 28.79
CA GLU A 238 -5.47 3.46 29.83
C GLU A 238 -6.02 4.86 29.47
N LEU A 239 -7.16 5.18 30.08
CA LEU A 239 -7.72 6.52 30.09
C LEU A 239 -6.75 7.44 30.83
N VAL A 240 -5.90 8.13 30.08
CA VAL A 240 -5.20 9.32 30.57
C VAL A 240 -6.26 10.40 30.85
N LYS A 241 -6.51 10.65 32.12
CA LYS A 241 -7.05 11.90 32.65
C LYS A 241 -6.22 12.32 33.86
#